data_AF-A0A9Q3EV54-F1
#
_entry.id   AF-A0A9Q3EV54-F1
#
_cell.length_a   1.000
_cell.length_b   1.000
_cell.length_c   1.000
_cell.angle_alpha   90.00
_cell.angle_beta   90.00
_cell.angle_gamma   90.00
#
_symmetry.space_group_name_H-M   'P 1'
#
loop_
_entity.id
_entity.type
_entity.pdbx_description
1 polymer ?
#
loop_
_entity_poly.entity_id
_entity_poly.type
_entity_poly.pdbx_seq_one_letter_code
_entity_poly.pdbx_strand_id
1 'polypeptide(L)'
;MQQDTANKSLCKHTQDAQTFLVTPTKGMAYIHGTAIKMTFCIDNAQHPLIIDSGAHCSIVARNYLDTHFPNWEKQLLPTKAKNFKSSSGKMTSIGTIIKEIIIPHRKGNIRLNPEFVVLDDSHIQGVLLGTDYKRMYGIDIYNRKNRHITIGTNK
;
A
#
# COMPACT_ATOMS: atom_id res chain seq x y z
N MET A 1 -34.08 20.46 2.27
CA MET A 1 -32.83 20.54 1.47
C MET A 1 -31.96 19.37 1.85
N GLN A 2 -31.60 18.59 0.84
CA GLN A 2 -30.91 17.30 0.92
C GLN A 2 -29.45 17.48 1.36
N GLN A 3 -28.97 16.63 2.28
CA GLN A 3 -27.59 16.11 2.28
C GLN A 3 -27.62 14.74 2.97
N ASP A 4 -27.82 13.69 2.18
CA ASP A 4 -27.63 12.31 2.64
C ASP A 4 -27.28 11.43 1.45
N THR A 5 -26.10 11.68 0.87
CA THR A 5 -25.56 10.88 -0.24
C THR A 5 -24.03 10.94 -0.21
N ALA A 6 -23.40 9.96 0.45
CA ALA A 6 -22.20 9.26 -0.06
C ALA A 6 -21.50 8.38 1.01
N ASN A 7 -22.21 7.42 1.62
CA ASN A 7 -21.55 6.21 2.13
C ASN A 7 -21.90 5.03 1.22
N LYS A 8 -21.54 5.15 -0.06
CA LYS A 8 -21.46 3.99 -0.94
C LYS A 8 -20.22 3.21 -0.51
N SER A 9 -20.42 2.02 0.05
CA SER A 9 -19.37 1.02 0.25
C SER A 9 -18.50 0.95 -1.01
N LEU A 10 -17.27 1.51 -0.91
CA LEU A 10 -16.32 1.63 -2.01
C LEU A 10 -15.77 0.26 -2.48
N CYS A 11 -16.05 -0.79 -1.72
CA CYS A 11 -15.42 -2.11 -1.86
C CYS A 11 -16.40 -3.21 -2.31
N LYS A 12 -17.32 -2.92 -3.26
CA LYS A 12 -18.16 -3.95 -3.89
C LYS A 12 -17.44 -4.60 -5.08
N HIS A 13 -17.55 -5.92 -5.23
CA HIS A 13 -16.83 -6.74 -6.23
C HIS A 13 -15.30 -6.70 -6.08
N THR A 14 -14.81 -7.40 -5.07
CA THR A 14 -13.37 -7.56 -4.78
C THR A 14 -12.93 -8.95 -5.19
N GLN A 15 -11.79 -9.03 -5.86
CA GLN A 15 -11.14 -10.28 -6.24
C GLN A 15 -9.67 -10.24 -5.82
N ASP A 16 -9.11 -11.42 -5.57
CA ASP A 16 -7.68 -11.53 -5.29
C ASP A 16 -6.86 -11.15 -6.53
N ALA A 17 -5.67 -10.59 -6.33
CA ALA A 17 -4.82 -10.18 -7.43
C ALA A 17 -4.46 -11.37 -8.36
N GLN A 18 -5.01 -11.32 -9.57
CA GLN A 18 -4.59 -12.08 -10.75
C GLN A 18 -4.18 -11.07 -11.83
N THR A 19 -3.67 -11.50 -12.99
CA THR A 19 -3.18 -10.58 -14.04
C THR A 19 -4.24 -9.56 -14.46
N PHE A 20 -4.14 -8.32 -13.99
CA PHE A 20 -5.06 -7.23 -14.31
C PHE A 20 -4.29 -5.99 -14.79
N LEU A 21 -4.53 -5.63 -16.05
CA LEU A 21 -4.14 -4.34 -16.59
C LEU A 21 -5.04 -3.25 -15.96
N VAL A 22 -4.65 -2.78 -14.77
CA VAL A 22 -5.35 -1.71 -14.05
C VAL A 22 -4.68 -0.38 -14.30
N THR A 23 -5.31 0.49 -15.09
CA THR A 23 -4.91 1.90 -15.10
C THR A 23 -5.61 2.61 -13.94
N PRO A 24 -4.88 3.23 -12.99
CA PRO A 24 -5.49 4.05 -11.96
C PRO A 24 -6.37 5.14 -12.58
N THR A 25 -7.50 5.46 -11.95
CA THR A 25 -8.36 6.55 -12.43
C THR A 25 -7.57 7.86 -12.41
N LYS A 26 -7.74 8.71 -13.44
CA LYS A 26 -7.14 10.06 -13.48
C LYS A 26 -7.40 10.79 -12.16
N GLY A 27 -6.35 11.22 -11.47
CA GLY A 27 -6.41 11.87 -10.16
C GLY A 27 -6.24 10.95 -8.94
N MET A 28 -6.27 9.63 -9.10
CA MET A 28 -6.08 8.66 -8.00
C MET A 28 -4.63 8.17 -7.84
N ALA A 29 -3.77 8.50 -8.80
CA ALA A 29 -2.33 8.30 -8.70
C ALA A 29 -1.65 9.62 -9.07
N TYR A 30 -0.87 10.18 -8.14
CA TYR A 30 -0.05 11.36 -8.38
C TYR A 30 1.38 11.09 -7.93
N ILE A 31 2.32 11.72 -8.61
CA ILE A 31 3.74 11.47 -8.44
C ILE A 31 4.33 12.56 -7.56
N HIS A 32 5.16 12.18 -6.60
CA HIS A 32 6.07 13.09 -5.92
C HIS A 32 7.47 12.44 -5.93
N GLY A 33 8.32 12.84 -6.88
CA GLY A 33 9.63 12.20 -7.11
C GLY A 33 9.55 10.87 -7.87
N THR A 34 10.35 9.87 -7.45
CA THR A 34 10.39 8.53 -8.08
C THR A 34 9.24 7.63 -7.63
N ALA A 35 8.64 7.91 -6.48
CA ALA A 35 7.58 7.09 -5.91
C ALA A 35 6.20 7.45 -6.49
N ILE A 36 5.33 6.45 -6.58
CA ILE A 36 3.91 6.66 -6.90
C ILE A 36 3.11 6.74 -5.62
N LYS A 37 2.34 7.82 -5.45
CA LYS A 37 1.38 7.97 -4.36
C LYS A 37 -0.01 7.71 -4.91
N MET A 38 -0.75 6.81 -4.27
CA MET A 38 -2.14 6.51 -4.61
C MET A 38 -2.96 6.29 -3.34
N THR A 39 -4.29 6.34 -3.47
CA THR A 39 -5.20 5.98 -2.39
C THR A 39 -5.69 4.55 -2.55
N PHE A 40 -5.83 3.87 -1.42
CA PHE A 40 -6.31 2.49 -1.32
C PHE A 40 -7.16 2.35 -0.06
N CYS A 41 -7.90 1.25 0.07
CA CYS A 41 -8.70 0.99 1.26
C CYS A 41 -8.03 -0.06 2.17
N ILE A 42 -7.90 0.25 3.46
CA ILE A 42 -7.65 -0.70 4.55
C ILE A 42 -8.82 -0.52 5.52
N ASP A 43 -9.39 -1.62 6.04
CA ASP A 43 -10.46 -1.57 7.04
C ASP A 43 -11.62 -0.61 6.64
N ASN A 44 -11.92 -0.56 5.33
CA ASN A 44 -12.92 0.31 4.67
C ASN A 44 -12.64 1.82 4.69
N ALA A 45 -11.46 2.27 5.13
CA ALA A 45 -11.03 3.68 5.09
C ALA A 45 -9.95 3.91 4.02
N GLN A 46 -9.91 5.11 3.44
CA GLN A 46 -8.90 5.47 2.43
C GLN A 46 -7.59 5.90 3.09
N HIS A 47 -6.50 5.35 2.57
CA HIS A 47 -5.16 5.53 3.11
C HIS A 47 -4.14 5.86 2.00
N PRO A 48 -3.04 6.58 2.27
CA PRO A 48 -1.99 6.84 1.30
C PRO A 48 -1.04 5.64 1.12
N LEU A 49 -0.88 5.15 -0.11
CA LEU A 49 0.06 4.09 -0.48
C LEU A 49 1.18 4.66 -1.34
N ILE A 50 2.40 4.30 -0.98
CA ILE A 50 3.60 4.60 -1.72
C ILE A 50 4.10 3.32 -2.39
N ILE A 51 4.26 3.32 -3.71
CA ILE A 51 4.95 2.23 -4.42
C ILE A 51 6.37 2.69 -4.70
N ASP A 52 7.35 2.01 -4.11
CA ASP A 52 8.76 2.40 -4.17
C ASP A 52 9.63 1.23 -4.66
N SER A 53 10.26 1.41 -5.83
CA SER A 53 11.23 0.46 -6.37
C SER A 53 12.58 0.49 -5.65
N GLY A 54 12.88 1.53 -4.88
CA GLY A 54 14.11 1.65 -4.10
C GLY A 54 14.06 0.95 -2.75
N ALA A 55 12.85 0.62 -2.26
CA ALA A 55 12.66 -0.08 -1.01
C ALA A 55 12.68 -1.60 -1.24
N HIS A 56 13.56 -2.31 -0.53
CA HIS A 56 13.63 -3.77 -0.63
C HIS A 56 12.35 -4.44 -0.10
N CYS A 57 11.87 -3.97 1.07
CA CYS A 57 10.70 -4.50 1.74
C CYS A 57 9.57 -3.48 1.85
N SER A 58 8.36 -3.98 2.04
CA SER A 58 7.18 -3.19 2.34
C SER A 58 7.16 -2.81 3.81
N ILE A 59 6.85 -1.55 4.11
CA ILE A 59 6.95 -0.98 5.45
C ILE A 59 5.73 -0.14 5.83
N VAL A 60 5.53 0.02 7.12
CA VAL A 60 4.56 0.97 7.70
C VAL A 60 5.18 1.62 8.93
N ALA A 61 4.89 2.90 9.15
CA ALA A 61 5.38 3.61 10.32
C ALA A 61 4.49 3.34 11.54
N ARG A 62 5.11 3.20 12.72
CA ARG A 62 4.39 3.02 13.99
C ARG A 62 3.39 4.15 14.25
N ASN A 63 3.84 5.40 14.16
CA ASN A 63 3.00 6.58 14.41
C ASN A 63 1.75 6.63 13.50
N TYR A 64 1.88 6.14 12.27
CA TYR A 64 0.77 6.00 11.33
C TYR A 64 -0.22 4.94 11.80
N LEU A 65 0.26 3.80 12.30
CA LEU A 65 -0.59 2.77 12.89
C LEU A 65 -1.30 3.27 14.15
N ASP A 66 -0.59 3.95 15.04
CA ASP A 66 -1.14 4.55 16.27
C ASP A 66 -2.29 5.52 15.97
N THR A 67 -2.18 6.25 14.85
CA THR A 67 -3.17 7.24 14.43
C THR A 67 -4.42 6.61 13.79
N HIS A 68 -4.26 5.54 13.02
CA HIS A 68 -5.31 5.05 12.12
C HIS A 68 -5.88 3.66 12.46
N PHE A 69 -5.16 2.84 13.24
CA PHE A 69 -5.53 1.45 13.50
C PHE A 69 -5.47 1.15 15.01
N PRO A 70 -6.57 1.36 15.75
CA PRO A 70 -6.61 1.07 17.18
C PRO A 70 -6.28 -0.40 17.48
N ASN A 71 -5.44 -0.65 18.49
CA ASN A 71 -4.99 -1.99 18.90
C ASN A 71 -4.21 -2.78 17.83
N TRP A 72 -3.55 -2.12 16.88
CA TRP A 72 -2.74 -2.79 15.88
C TRP A 72 -1.62 -3.64 16.50
N GLU A 73 -1.15 -3.30 17.70
CA GLU A 73 -0.10 -4.02 18.44
C GLU A 73 -0.51 -5.46 18.75
N LYS A 74 -1.82 -5.74 18.88
CA LYS A 74 -2.33 -7.11 19.08
C LYS A 74 -2.17 -7.99 17.84
N GLN A 75 -1.96 -7.39 16.68
CA GLN A 75 -1.73 -8.05 15.39
C GLN A 75 -0.22 -8.10 15.06
N LEU A 76 0.64 -7.58 15.94
CA LEU A 76 2.07 -7.52 15.71
C LEU A 76 2.69 -8.92 15.82
N LEU A 77 3.37 -9.32 14.75
CA LEU A 77 4.12 -10.56 14.66
C LEU A 77 5.62 -10.28 14.87
N PRO A 78 6.38 -11.24 15.42
CA PRO A 78 7.82 -11.06 15.61
C PRO A 78 8.54 -10.97 14.26
N THR A 79 9.41 -9.97 14.11
CA THR A 79 10.26 -9.87 12.92
C THR A 79 11.53 -10.71 13.07
N LYS A 80 11.89 -11.44 12.01
CA LYS A 80 13.16 -12.20 11.95
C LYS A 80 14.34 -11.31 11.53
N ALA A 81 14.07 -10.16 10.91
CA ALA A 81 15.08 -9.27 10.37
C ALA A 81 15.48 -8.21 11.40
N LYS A 82 16.78 -8.07 11.66
CA LYS A 82 17.30 -7.19 12.72
C LYS A 82 17.80 -5.82 12.23
N ASN A 83 18.06 -5.65 10.93
CA ASN A 83 18.74 -4.46 10.42
C ASN A 83 18.06 -3.92 9.16
N PHE A 84 17.28 -2.86 9.33
CA PHE A 84 16.74 -2.08 8.22
C PHE A 84 17.59 -0.82 8.03
N LYS A 85 17.77 -0.42 6.77
CA LYS A 85 18.50 0.80 6.40
C LYS A 85 17.69 1.59 5.39
N SER A 86 17.56 2.88 5.62
CA SER A 86 17.11 3.86 4.64
C SER A 86 18.31 4.62 4.08
N SER A 87 18.06 5.52 3.13
CA SER A 87 19.04 6.53 2.69
C SER A 87 19.44 7.50 3.82
N SER A 88 18.61 7.64 4.86
CA SER A 88 18.83 8.55 5.99
C SER A 88 19.48 7.88 7.21
N GLY A 89 19.67 6.56 7.22
CA GLY A 89 20.36 5.87 8.31
C GLY A 89 19.82 4.47 8.61
N LYS A 90 20.13 3.97 9.81
CA LYS A 90 19.55 2.73 10.33
C LYS A 90 18.10 2.99 10.76
N MET A 91 17.25 1.99 10.60
CA MET A 91 15.87 2.02 11.03
C MET A 91 15.59 0.93 12.05
N THR A 92 14.69 1.21 12.99
CA THR A 92 14.30 0.33 14.08
C THR A 92 13.00 -0.38 13.75
N SER A 93 13.06 -1.69 13.53
CA SER A 93 11.86 -2.51 13.32
C SER A 93 11.38 -3.12 14.63
N ILE A 94 10.07 -3.08 14.87
CA ILE A 94 9.45 -3.63 16.09
C ILE A 94 8.65 -4.90 15.84
N GLY A 95 8.38 -5.25 14.58
CA GLY A 95 7.69 -6.46 14.19
C GLY A 95 7.17 -6.38 12.77
N THR A 96 6.28 -7.29 12.40
CA THR A 96 5.54 -7.25 11.15
C THR A 96 4.04 -7.30 11.39
N ILE A 97 3.25 -6.75 10.46
CA ILE A 97 1.80 -6.78 10.51
C ILE A 97 1.24 -7.06 9.11
N ILE A 98 0.20 -7.88 9.04
CA ILE A 98 -0.51 -8.15 7.78
C ILE A 98 -1.71 -7.21 7.70
N LYS A 99 -1.82 -6.46 6.61
CA LYS A 99 -2.99 -5.59 6.35
C LYS A 99 -3.54 -5.85 4.95
N GLU A 100 -4.84 -6.12 4.86
CA GLU A 100 -5.53 -6.20 3.58
C GLU A 100 -5.56 -4.82 2.91
N ILE A 101 -5.14 -4.78 1.66
CA ILE A 101 -5.16 -3.59 0.81
C ILE A 101 -6.13 -3.83 -0.33
N ILE A 102 -7.15 -2.99 -0.43
CA ILE A 102 -8.08 -2.97 -1.55
C ILE A 102 -7.76 -1.78 -2.44
N ILE A 103 -7.42 -2.05 -3.70
CA ILE A 103 -7.19 -1.05 -4.73
C ILE A 103 -8.49 -0.87 -5.52
N PRO A 104 -9.16 0.30 -5.42
CA PRO A 104 -10.40 0.53 -6.14
C PRO A 104 -10.19 0.60 -7.65
N HIS A 105 -10.97 -0.14 -8.42
CA HIS A 105 -10.91 -0.08 -9.87
C HIS A 105 -12.27 -0.31 -10.54
N ARG A 106 -12.48 0.35 -11.69
CA ARG A 106 -13.78 0.40 -12.39
C ARG A 106 -14.28 -0.97 -12.86
N LYS A 107 -13.37 -1.92 -13.11
CA LYS A 107 -13.72 -3.28 -13.56
C LYS A 107 -13.81 -4.31 -12.42
N GLY A 108 -13.68 -3.87 -11.17
CA GLY A 108 -13.56 -4.73 -10.00
C GLY A 108 -12.33 -4.34 -9.19
N ASN A 109 -12.47 -4.40 -7.87
CA ASN A 109 -11.41 -4.03 -6.94
C ASN A 109 -10.39 -5.16 -6.82
N ILE A 110 -9.13 -4.78 -6.62
CA ILE A 110 -8.04 -5.73 -6.42
C ILE A 110 -7.70 -5.80 -4.94
N ARG A 111 -7.63 -7.02 -4.40
CA ARG A 111 -7.13 -7.27 -3.05
C ARG A 111 -5.68 -7.73 -3.07
N LEU A 112 -4.87 -7.12 -2.20
CA LEU A 112 -3.52 -7.55 -1.84
C LEU A 112 -3.49 -7.85 -0.33
N ASN A 113 -2.69 -8.82 0.10
CA ASN A 113 -2.49 -9.15 1.51
C ASN A 113 -1.01 -9.03 1.91
N PRO A 114 -0.42 -7.82 1.83
CA PRO A 114 0.97 -7.59 2.20
C PRO A 114 1.22 -7.70 3.70
N GLU A 115 2.40 -8.21 4.03
CA GLU A 115 3.05 -8.13 5.33
C GLU A 115 3.98 -6.91 5.34
N PHE A 116 3.75 -6.01 6.28
CA PHE A 116 4.54 -4.79 6.44
C PHE A 116 5.47 -4.93 7.62
N VAL A 117 6.72 -4.55 7.43
CA VAL A 117 7.62 -4.28 8.57
C VAL A 117 7.17 -3.00 9.24
N VAL A 118 6.92 -3.08 10.55
CA VAL A 118 6.59 -1.91 11.37
C VAL A 118 7.89 -1.26 11.83
N LEU A 119 8.07 0.01 11.47
CA LEU A 119 9.24 0.80 11.82
C LEU A 119 8.89 1.87 12.86
N ASP A 120 9.65 1.92 13.94
CA ASP A 120 9.43 2.83 15.08
C ASP A 120 9.82 4.28 14.74
N ASP A 121 10.85 4.44 13.91
CA ASP A 121 11.51 5.71 13.57
C ASP A 121 11.19 6.22 12.15
N SER A 122 10.19 5.64 11.49
CA SER A 122 9.74 6.10 10.17
C SER A 122 8.78 7.28 10.26
N HIS A 123 8.87 8.21 9.31
CA HIS A 123 7.96 9.36 9.19
C HIS A 123 6.95 9.23 8.05
N ILE A 124 6.86 8.05 7.42
CA ILE A 124 5.94 7.81 6.30
C ILE A 124 4.49 7.94 6.79
N GLN A 125 3.71 8.78 6.11
CA GLN A 125 2.29 9.00 6.35
C GLN A 125 1.46 8.10 5.44
N GLY A 126 1.50 6.80 5.70
CA GLY A 126 0.90 5.79 4.83
C GLY A 126 1.58 4.43 4.96
N VAL A 127 1.29 3.55 4.00
CA VAL A 127 2.05 2.31 3.80
C VAL A 127 2.95 2.44 2.58
N LEU A 128 4.05 1.71 2.58
CA LEU A 128 4.96 1.62 1.44
C LEU A 128 5.01 0.17 0.96
N LEU A 129 4.72 -0.04 -0.33
CA LEU A 129 4.97 -1.30 -1.02
C LEU A 129 6.35 -1.26 -1.70
N GLY A 130 7.24 -2.09 -1.18
CA GLY A 130 8.58 -2.29 -1.70
C GLY A 130 8.66 -3.36 -2.78
N THR A 131 9.88 -3.70 -3.18
CA THR A 131 10.12 -4.67 -4.25
C THR A 131 9.68 -6.09 -3.94
N ASP A 132 9.59 -6.46 -2.66
CA ASP A 132 9.06 -7.74 -2.19
C ASP A 132 7.65 -8.02 -2.73
N TYR A 133 6.72 -7.11 -2.49
CA TYR A 133 5.33 -7.25 -2.92
C TYR A 133 5.09 -6.75 -4.34
N LYS A 134 5.91 -5.81 -4.83
CA LYS A 134 5.86 -5.48 -6.26
C LYS A 134 6.18 -6.68 -7.13
N ARG A 135 7.22 -7.46 -6.82
CA ARG A 135 7.56 -8.66 -7.59
C ARG A 135 6.51 -9.76 -7.40
N MET A 136 6.07 -9.98 -6.16
CA MET A 136 5.07 -11.01 -5.84
C MET A 136 3.76 -10.81 -6.60
N TYR A 137 3.27 -9.57 -6.68
CA TYR A 137 2.01 -9.24 -7.34
C TYR A 137 2.17 -8.74 -8.78
N GLY A 138 3.39 -8.75 -9.33
CA GLY A 138 3.69 -8.24 -10.67
C GLY A 138 3.25 -6.79 -10.87
N ILE A 139 3.62 -5.92 -9.91
CA ILE A 139 3.35 -4.50 -9.93
C ILE A 139 4.44 -3.78 -10.73
N ASP A 140 4.13 -3.45 -11.98
CA ASP A 140 5.01 -2.69 -12.85
C ASP A 140 4.62 -1.22 -12.91
N ILE A 141 5.63 -0.37 -13.05
CA ILE A 141 5.48 1.08 -13.19
C ILE A 141 5.96 1.47 -14.59
N TYR A 142 5.04 1.92 -15.43
CA TYR A 142 5.35 2.37 -16.78
C TYR A 142 5.46 3.90 -16.83
N ASN A 143 6.63 4.38 -17.27
CA ASN A 143 6.95 5.80 -17.42
C ASN A 143 6.88 6.19 -18.91
N ARG A 144 5.69 6.49 -19.42
CA ARG A 144 5.53 7.07 -20.78
C ARG A 144 4.88 8.46 -20.69
N LYS A 145 4.13 8.91 -21.71
CA LYS A 145 3.40 10.20 -21.70
C LYS A 145 2.58 10.42 -20.42
N ASN A 146 2.02 9.34 -19.87
CA ASN A 146 1.43 9.29 -18.53
C ASN A 146 2.01 8.09 -17.77
N ARG A 147 2.26 8.25 -16.47
CA ARG A 147 2.69 7.14 -15.62
C ARG A 147 1.50 6.26 -15.27
N HIS A 148 1.60 4.96 -15.49
CA HIS A 148 0.57 3.99 -15.13
C HIS A 148 1.21 2.81 -14.38
N ILE A 149 0.41 2.20 -13.52
CA ILE A 149 0.77 0.96 -12.83
C ILE A 149 0.06 -0.17 -13.55
N THR A 150 0.61 -1.36 -13.54
CA THR A 150 -0.12 -2.61 -13.82
C THR A 150 0.03 -3.52 -12.62
N ILE A 151 -0.93 -4.39 -12.38
CA ILE A 151 -0.87 -5.35 -11.27
C ILE A 151 -1.19 -6.71 -11.85
N GLY A 152 -0.19 -7.56 -12.00
CA GLY A 152 -0.41 -8.87 -12.56
C GLY A 152 0.83 -9.72 -12.68
N THR A 153 0.72 -10.97 -12.27
CA THR A 153 1.74 -11.98 -12.54
C THR A 153 1.73 -12.34 -14.02
N ASN A 154 2.83 -12.18 -14.73
CA ASN A 154 3.03 -12.93 -15.97
C ASN A 154 3.08 -14.41 -15.59
N LYS A 155 2.08 -15.19 -16.02
CA LYS A 155 2.30 -16.61 -16.27
C LYS A 155 2.84 -16.74 -17.69
#